data_AF-A0A1X7CGS4-F1
#
_entry.id   AF-A0A1X7CGS4-F1
#
_cell.length_a   1.000
_cell.length_b   1.000
_cell.length_c   1.000
_cell.angle_alpha   90.00
_cell.angle_beta   90.00
_cell.angle_gamma   90.00
#
_symmetry.space_group_name_H-M   'P 1'
#
loop_
_entity.id
_entity.type
_entity.pdbx_description
1 polymer ?
#
loop_
_entity_poly.entity_id
_entity_poly.type
_entity_poly.pdbx_seq_one_letter_code
_entity_poly.pdbx_strand_id
1 'polypeptide(L)'
;MSSSAYRLRVVARIARIARSALAAHTTPAPGSGSRRRLVRAFAATLLGAALGRSALPLAHAAGMGEAGTDTAGTSESGRARRDYRIDIRQFAFAPPTLSVPAGARIVWTNDDEDPHVIVSSTGAFKASPALDTNDSYAVILDTPGTYRYFCSIHPMMVGTLVVR
;
A
#
# COMPACT_ATOMS: atom_id res chain seq x y z
N MET A 1 -14.25 -4.20 -2.45
CA MET A 1 -13.65 -5.43 -1.88
C MET A 1 -12.82 -5.05 -0.66
N SER A 2 -12.95 -5.76 0.47
CA SER A 2 -12.35 -5.33 1.76
C SER A 2 -10.83 -5.54 1.80
N SER A 3 -10.10 -4.55 2.36
CA SER A 3 -8.64 -4.55 2.58
C SER A 3 -8.12 -5.82 3.27
N SER A 4 -8.94 -6.47 4.09
CA SER A 4 -8.62 -7.73 4.77
C SER A 4 -8.52 -8.92 3.80
N ALA A 5 -9.40 -8.99 2.79
CA ALA A 5 -9.39 -10.07 1.79
C ALA A 5 -8.23 -9.92 0.78
N TYR A 6 -7.75 -8.69 0.58
CA TYR A 6 -6.60 -8.38 -0.29
C TYR A 6 -5.28 -8.81 0.34
N ARG A 7 -5.05 -8.46 1.62
CA ARG A 7 -3.88 -8.89 2.39
C ARG A 7 -3.73 -10.41 2.46
N LEU A 8 -4.85 -11.13 2.58
CA LEU A 8 -4.84 -12.60 2.62
C LEU A 8 -4.41 -13.23 1.29
N ARG A 9 -4.74 -12.61 0.15
CA ARG A 9 -4.38 -13.12 -1.19
C ARG A 9 -2.92 -12.85 -1.54
N VAL A 10 -2.41 -11.68 -1.20
CA VAL A 10 -1.00 -11.30 -1.40
C VAL A 10 -0.08 -12.18 -0.54
N VAL A 11 -0.40 -12.36 0.75
CA VAL A 11 0.35 -13.29 1.62
C VAL A 11 0.26 -14.73 1.11
N ALA A 12 -0.90 -15.18 0.60
CA ALA A 12 -1.06 -16.53 0.06
C ALA A 12 -0.32 -16.77 -1.27
N ARG A 13 -0.04 -15.74 -2.07
CA ARG A 13 0.77 -15.84 -3.30
C ARG A 13 2.27 -15.85 -2.97
N ILE A 14 2.71 -14.99 -2.05
CA ILE A 14 4.10 -14.95 -1.55
C ILE A 14 4.46 -16.24 -0.79
N ALA A 15 3.57 -16.78 0.05
CA ALA A 15 3.79 -18.02 0.79
C ALA A 15 3.78 -19.30 -0.07
N ARG A 16 3.43 -19.21 -1.36
CA ARG A 16 3.49 -20.32 -2.31
C ARG A 16 4.87 -20.40 -2.98
N ILE A 17 5.54 -19.26 -3.17
CA ILE A 17 6.91 -19.17 -3.73
C ILE A 17 7.96 -19.56 -2.67
N ALA A 18 7.70 -19.28 -1.38
CA ALA A 18 8.60 -19.68 -0.29
C ALA A 18 8.59 -21.20 0.03
N ARG A 19 7.65 -21.98 -0.51
CA ARG A 19 7.52 -23.42 -0.24
C ARG A 19 8.21 -24.34 -1.25
N SER A 20 8.85 -23.80 -2.28
CA SER A 20 9.60 -24.60 -3.27
C SER A 20 11.11 -24.70 -2.99
N ALA A 21 11.60 -24.19 -1.86
CA ALA A 21 13.04 -24.19 -1.53
C ALA A 21 13.43 -25.07 -0.32
N LEU A 22 12.54 -25.91 0.20
CA LEU A 22 12.87 -26.85 1.28
C LEU A 22 12.12 -28.18 1.13
N ALA A 23 12.43 -28.93 0.09
CA ALA A 23 12.00 -30.32 -0.04
C ALA A 23 13.06 -31.13 -0.78
N ALA A 24 14.18 -31.36 -0.12
CA ALA A 24 15.06 -32.47 -0.43
C ALA A 24 15.33 -33.22 0.87
N HIS A 25 15.14 -34.54 0.84
CA HIS A 25 15.52 -35.53 1.86
C HIS A 25 14.57 -35.70 3.06
N THR A 26 13.39 -36.29 2.85
CA THR A 26 12.83 -37.21 3.86
C THR A 26 12.02 -38.32 3.18
N THR A 27 12.41 -39.57 3.46
CA THR A 27 11.78 -40.83 3.05
C THR A 27 10.43 -41.03 3.76
N PRO A 28 9.42 -41.69 3.14
CA PRO A 28 8.11 -41.90 3.76
C PRO A 28 8.02 -43.25 4.50
N ALA A 29 7.22 -43.31 5.57
CA ALA A 29 6.76 -44.55 6.18
C ALA A 29 5.21 -44.65 6.10
N PRO A 30 4.63 -45.86 5.95
CA PRO A 30 3.19 -46.04 5.73
C PRO A 30 2.44 -46.36 7.03
N GLY A 31 1.16 -45.98 7.09
CA GLY A 31 0.27 -46.37 8.19
C GLY A 31 -1.18 -45.97 7.92
N SER A 32 -2.00 -46.97 7.62
CA SER A 32 -3.41 -46.93 7.20
C SER A 32 -4.40 -46.52 8.30
N GLY A 33 -5.51 -45.89 7.93
CA GLY A 33 -6.69 -45.77 8.80
C GLY A 33 -7.94 -45.22 8.11
N SER A 34 -8.86 -46.11 7.76
CA SER A 34 -10.18 -45.91 7.13
C SER A 34 -11.09 -44.89 7.85
N ARG A 35 -11.70 -43.91 7.16
CA ARG A 35 -13.04 -43.90 6.52
C ARG A 35 -14.25 -43.61 7.44
N ARG A 36 -15.08 -42.65 6.94
CA ARG A 36 -16.57 -42.49 7.08
C ARG A 36 -17.04 -41.89 8.42
N ARG A 37 -18.12 -41.09 8.54
CA ARG A 37 -19.09 -40.43 7.63
C ARG A 37 -19.83 -39.39 8.51
N LEU A 38 -20.14 -38.23 7.93
CA LEU A 38 -21.41 -37.45 8.00
C LEU A 38 -22.34 -37.64 9.22
N VAL A 39 -22.83 -36.56 9.83
CA VAL A 39 -24.27 -36.22 9.95
C VAL A 39 -24.42 -34.72 10.29
N ARG A 40 -25.42 -34.09 9.63
CA ARG A 40 -25.91 -32.72 9.79
C ARG A 40 -26.73 -32.56 11.09
N ALA A 41 -26.77 -31.37 11.69
CA ALA A 41 -27.95 -30.91 12.42
C ALA A 41 -28.08 -29.37 12.40
N PHE A 42 -29.32 -28.94 12.15
CA PHE A 42 -29.86 -27.58 12.07
C PHE A 42 -30.23 -27.02 13.46
N ALA A 43 -30.28 -25.69 13.59
CA ALA A 43 -31.30 -24.84 14.28
C ALA A 43 -30.67 -23.45 14.52
N ALA A 44 -31.03 -22.34 13.86
CA ALA A 44 -32.29 -21.58 13.80
C ALA A 44 -32.80 -21.10 15.17
N THR A 45 -32.77 -19.78 15.41
CA THR A 45 -33.89 -18.89 15.85
C THR A 45 -33.33 -17.52 16.30
N LEU A 46 -33.79 -16.41 15.68
CA LEU A 46 -34.71 -15.35 16.20
C LEU A 46 -34.01 -14.34 17.13
N LEU A 47 -34.32 -13.05 17.22
CA LEU A 47 -35.19 -12.07 16.57
C LEU A 47 -34.82 -10.75 17.31
N GLY A 48 -34.74 -9.61 16.63
CA GLY A 48 -34.44 -8.36 17.32
C GLY A 48 -34.53 -7.13 16.43
N ALA A 49 -35.74 -6.78 16.03
CA ALA A 49 -36.07 -5.48 15.47
C ALA A 49 -36.37 -4.50 16.63
N ALA A 50 -35.78 -3.30 16.61
CA ALA A 50 -36.29 -2.15 17.34
C ALA A 50 -35.93 -0.85 16.61
N LEU A 51 -36.99 -0.13 16.25
CA LEU A 51 -37.03 1.20 15.64
C LEU A 51 -36.94 2.29 16.73
N GLY A 52 -36.40 3.47 16.40
CA GLY A 52 -36.56 4.70 17.19
C GLY A 52 -35.72 5.86 16.63
N ARG A 53 -36.23 6.64 15.66
CA ARG A 53 -36.92 7.95 15.80
C ARG A 53 -36.06 9.10 16.36
N SER A 54 -35.64 9.95 15.42
CA SER A 54 -35.78 11.43 15.36
C SER A 54 -35.55 12.30 16.59
N ALA A 55 -34.65 13.29 16.47
CA ALA A 55 -34.97 14.72 16.69
C ALA A 55 -33.77 15.60 16.30
N LEU A 56 -33.98 16.47 15.31
CA LEU A 56 -33.17 17.67 15.10
C LEU A 56 -33.70 18.78 16.01
N PRO A 57 -32.86 19.61 16.62
CA PRO A 57 -33.22 20.97 16.95
C PRO A 57 -32.52 21.94 15.99
N LEU A 58 -33.35 22.74 15.33
CA LEU A 58 -33.02 24.01 14.72
C LEU A 58 -32.96 25.04 15.86
N ALA A 59 -31.86 25.78 16.01
CA ALA A 59 -31.83 26.97 16.85
C ALA A 59 -31.07 28.10 16.14
N HIS A 60 -31.82 29.15 15.86
CA HIS A 60 -31.40 30.48 15.43
C HIS A 60 -30.73 31.22 16.59
N ALA A 61 -29.59 31.86 16.35
CA ALA A 61 -29.20 33.08 17.07
C ALA A 61 -28.20 33.88 16.23
N ALA A 62 -28.65 35.04 15.78
CA ALA A 62 -27.83 36.11 15.24
C ALA A 62 -27.03 36.77 16.38
N GLY A 63 -25.74 37.03 16.13
CA GLY A 63 -24.89 37.85 16.98
C GLY A 63 -23.99 38.71 16.10
N MET A 64 -24.34 40.00 16.00
CA MET A 64 -23.45 41.06 15.53
C MET A 64 -22.31 41.25 16.55
N GLY A 65 -21.08 41.42 16.08
CA GLY A 65 -19.93 41.69 16.94
C GLY A 65 -18.60 41.82 16.19
N GLU A 66 -18.45 42.95 15.51
CA GLU A 66 -17.25 43.76 15.22
C GLU A 66 -15.82 43.19 15.43
N ALA A 67 -15.02 43.47 14.38
CA ALA A 67 -13.67 44.02 14.41
C ALA A 67 -12.47 43.13 14.82
N GLY A 68 -11.48 43.15 13.92
CA GLY A 68 -10.08 43.04 14.29
C GLY A 68 -9.44 41.71 13.99
N THR A 69 -9.00 41.54 12.74
CA THR A 69 -7.56 41.44 12.41
C THR A 69 -7.47 41.12 10.93
N ASP A 70 -6.89 42.03 10.16
CA ASP A 70 -6.35 41.74 8.85
C ASP A 70 -5.18 40.78 9.01
N THR A 71 -5.49 39.51 9.29
CA THR A 71 -4.56 38.43 8.97
C THR A 71 -4.60 38.34 7.47
N ALA A 72 -3.67 39.03 6.82
CA ALA A 72 -3.20 38.69 5.49
C ALA A 72 -2.73 37.24 5.58
N GLY A 73 -3.68 36.31 5.40
CA GLY A 73 -3.40 34.93 5.13
C GLY A 73 -2.59 34.97 3.86
N THR A 74 -1.28 34.82 4.00
CA THR A 74 -0.39 34.46 2.90
C THR A 74 -1.10 33.31 2.22
N SER A 75 -1.72 33.62 1.09
CA SER A 75 -2.13 32.64 0.14
C SER A 75 -0.83 31.96 -0.25
N GLU A 76 -0.52 30.85 0.42
CA GLU A 76 0.30 29.83 -0.19
C GLU A 76 -0.46 29.49 -1.47
N SER A 77 -0.09 30.21 -2.53
CA SER A 77 -0.35 29.86 -3.90
C SER A 77 0.27 28.48 -4.02
N GLY A 78 -0.55 27.47 -3.72
CA GLY A 78 -0.25 26.07 -3.82
C GLY A 78 0.05 25.81 -5.27
N ARG A 79 1.32 25.97 -5.65
CA ARG A 79 1.88 25.27 -6.79
C ARG A 79 1.53 23.82 -6.51
N ALA A 80 0.58 23.28 -7.26
CA ALA A 80 0.29 21.87 -7.25
C ALA A 80 1.65 21.16 -7.33
N ARG A 81 2.06 20.54 -6.23
CA ARG A 81 3.37 19.92 -6.10
C ARG A 81 3.43 18.87 -7.20
N ARG A 82 4.27 19.10 -8.22
CA ARG A 82 4.38 18.16 -9.33
C ARG A 82 4.97 16.86 -8.79
N ASP A 83 4.25 15.77 -8.99
CA ASP A 83 4.76 14.43 -8.74
C ASP A 83 5.80 14.08 -9.80
N TYR A 84 6.91 13.51 -9.36
CA TYR A 84 7.92 12.93 -10.24
C TYR A 84 7.67 11.44 -10.31
N ARG A 85 7.40 10.92 -11.51
CA ARG A 85 6.93 9.54 -11.70
C ARG A 85 8.05 8.59 -12.11
N ILE A 86 7.92 7.35 -11.66
CA ILE A 86 8.71 6.20 -12.07
C ILE A 86 7.73 5.06 -12.34
N ASP A 87 7.65 4.61 -13.59
CA ASP A 87 6.81 3.49 -13.95
C ASP A 87 7.61 2.19 -13.72
N ILE A 88 6.96 1.14 -13.24
CA ILE A 88 7.52 -0.21 -13.15
C ILE A 88 6.92 -0.99 -14.31
N ARG A 89 7.73 -1.30 -15.32
CA ARG A 89 7.30 -2.02 -16.51
C ARG A 89 8.43 -2.89 -17.03
N GLN A 90 8.10 -4.04 -17.60
CA GLN A 90 9.05 -4.99 -18.15
C GLN A 90 10.14 -5.38 -17.14
N PHE A 91 9.78 -5.54 -15.86
CA PHE A 91 10.75 -5.80 -14.79
C PHE A 91 11.86 -4.75 -14.72
N ALA A 92 11.53 -3.48 -14.93
CA ALA A 92 12.46 -2.36 -14.81
C ALA A 92 11.79 -1.11 -14.23
N PHE A 93 12.59 -0.27 -13.58
CA PHE A 93 12.19 1.10 -13.23
C PHE A 93 12.42 2.03 -14.42
N ALA A 94 11.40 2.79 -14.80
CA ALA A 94 11.42 3.71 -15.92
C ALA A 94 11.06 5.14 -15.45
N PRO A 95 11.99 6.10 -15.45
CA PRO A 95 13.39 5.97 -15.86
C PRO A 95 14.23 5.20 -14.82
N PRO A 96 15.35 4.56 -15.23
CA PRO A 96 16.26 3.87 -14.30
C PRO A 96 17.00 4.84 -13.36
N THR A 97 17.19 6.08 -13.81
CA THR A 97 17.68 7.19 -13.00
C THR A 97 16.70 8.34 -13.10
N LEU A 98 16.11 8.75 -11.98
CA LEU A 98 15.28 9.94 -11.89
C LEU A 98 16.04 11.02 -11.13
N SER A 99 15.98 12.26 -11.59
CA SER A 99 16.53 13.38 -10.85
C SER A 99 15.48 14.43 -10.50
N VAL A 100 15.53 14.92 -9.27
CA VAL A 100 14.48 15.76 -8.68
C VAL A 100 15.09 16.82 -7.75
N PRO A 101 14.40 17.94 -7.49
CA PRO A 101 14.79 18.87 -6.44
C PRO A 101 14.58 18.27 -5.04
N ALA A 102 15.33 18.75 -4.06
CA ALA A 102 15.09 18.51 -2.64
C ALA A 102 13.62 18.74 -2.26
N GLY A 103 13.10 17.81 -1.49
CA GLY A 103 11.72 17.76 -1.03
C GLY A 103 10.72 17.30 -2.08
N ALA A 104 11.14 16.90 -3.28
CA ALA A 104 10.22 16.39 -4.32
C ALA A 104 9.41 15.17 -3.85
N ARG A 105 8.16 15.07 -4.32
CA ARG A 105 7.33 13.88 -4.16
C ARG A 105 7.58 12.95 -5.35
N ILE A 106 8.12 11.78 -5.08
CA ILE A 106 8.44 10.75 -6.08
C ILE A 106 7.39 9.66 -5.96
N VAL A 107 6.84 9.21 -7.08
CA VAL A 107 5.76 8.23 -7.15
C VAL A 107 6.19 7.10 -8.07
N TRP A 108 6.17 5.87 -7.55
CA TRP A 108 6.25 4.67 -8.36
C TRP A 108 4.85 4.17 -8.66
N THR A 109 4.61 3.74 -9.90
CA THR A 109 3.37 3.05 -10.31
C THR A 109 3.74 1.73 -10.95
N ASN A 110 3.07 0.65 -10.54
CA ASN A 110 3.31 -0.66 -11.14
C ASN A 110 2.43 -0.88 -12.38
N ASP A 111 3.04 -0.91 -13.56
CA ASP A 111 2.36 -1.20 -14.82
C ASP A 111 2.54 -2.67 -15.26
N ASP A 112 3.29 -3.47 -14.50
CA ASP A 112 3.43 -4.92 -14.72
C ASP A 112 2.27 -5.71 -14.09
N GLU A 113 2.06 -6.93 -14.56
CA GLU A 113 1.15 -7.92 -13.94
C GLU A 113 1.73 -8.55 -12.67
N ASP A 114 3.05 -8.48 -12.51
CA ASP A 114 3.78 -9.04 -11.38
C ASP A 114 3.93 -8.03 -10.25
N PRO A 115 3.86 -8.48 -8.98
CA PRO A 115 3.99 -7.60 -7.83
C PRO A 115 5.44 -7.15 -7.63
N HIS A 116 5.61 -5.89 -7.23
CA HIS A 116 6.93 -5.30 -6.94
C HIS A 116 6.97 -4.65 -5.55
N VAL A 117 8.16 -4.65 -4.93
CA VAL A 117 8.40 -4.07 -3.60
C VAL A 117 9.65 -3.21 -3.66
N ILE A 118 9.48 -1.90 -3.52
CA ILE A 118 10.57 -0.92 -3.63
C ILE A 118 11.28 -0.82 -2.28
N VAL A 119 12.60 -1.04 -2.28
CA VAL A 119 13.44 -1.01 -1.08
C VAL A 119 14.64 -0.09 -1.29
N SER A 120 14.83 0.85 -0.37
CA SER A 120 16.04 1.67 -0.29
C SER A 120 17.25 0.81 0.10
N SER A 121 18.35 0.90 -0.64
CA SER A 121 19.58 0.13 -0.33
C SER A 121 20.23 0.55 0.99
N THR A 122 20.02 1.81 1.43
CA THR A 122 20.60 2.37 2.66
C THR A 122 19.56 2.69 3.74
N GLY A 123 18.30 2.32 3.54
CA GLY A 123 17.21 2.68 4.46
C GLY A 123 16.81 4.17 4.49
N ALA A 124 17.17 4.95 3.46
CA ALA A 124 16.81 6.37 3.35
C ALA A 124 15.29 6.64 3.28
N PHE A 125 14.52 5.65 2.86
CA PHE A 125 13.06 5.67 2.92
C PHE A 125 12.54 4.27 3.25
N LYS A 126 11.30 4.19 3.75
CA LYS A 126 10.65 2.93 4.14
C LYS A 126 10.44 2.03 2.92
N ALA A 127 10.49 0.71 3.09
CA ALA A 127 10.08 -0.19 2.01
C ALA A 127 8.59 0.00 1.69
N SER A 128 8.22 -0.14 0.42
CA SER A 128 6.81 -0.17 0.03
C SER A 128 6.14 -1.48 0.49
N PRO A 129 4.80 -1.51 0.59
CA PRO A 129 4.05 -2.76 0.43
C PRO A 129 4.32 -3.40 -0.94
N ALA A 130 3.88 -4.64 -1.13
CA ALA A 130 3.78 -5.20 -2.48
C ALA A 130 2.77 -4.37 -3.28
N LEU A 131 3.19 -3.86 -4.44
CA LEU A 131 2.37 -3.13 -5.38
C LEU A 131 1.88 -4.12 -6.43
N ASP A 132 0.58 -4.41 -6.48
CA ASP A 132 -0.03 -5.11 -7.62
C ASP A 132 -0.20 -4.12 -8.79
N THR A 133 -0.71 -4.58 -9.94
CA THR A 133 -0.92 -3.74 -11.12
C THR A 133 -1.77 -2.51 -10.81
N ASN A 134 -1.30 -1.35 -11.25
CA ASN A 134 -1.80 0.00 -11.01
C ASN A 134 -1.69 0.51 -9.56
N ASP A 135 -1.15 -0.28 -8.63
CA ASP A 135 -0.83 0.25 -7.30
C ASP A 135 0.33 1.25 -7.40
N SER A 136 0.39 2.16 -6.42
CA SER A 136 1.42 3.20 -6.38
C SER A 136 2.00 3.37 -4.97
N TYR A 137 3.27 3.77 -4.94
CA TYR A 137 4.01 4.10 -3.72
C TYR A 137 4.65 5.46 -3.86
N ALA A 138 4.69 6.26 -2.80
CA ALA A 138 5.27 7.59 -2.85
C ALA A 138 6.18 7.88 -1.67
N VAL A 139 7.27 8.61 -1.95
CA VAL A 139 8.20 9.12 -0.93
C VAL A 139 8.50 10.59 -1.17
N ILE A 140 8.96 11.26 -0.12
CA ILE A 140 9.55 12.59 -0.18
C ILE A 140 10.97 12.48 0.34
N LEU A 141 11.93 13.06 -0.37
CA LEU A 141 13.34 13.10 0.01
C LEU A 141 13.80 14.55 0.08
N ASP A 142 14.04 15.05 1.30
CA ASP A 142 14.39 16.46 1.54
C ASP A 142 15.88 16.76 1.48
N THR A 143 16.73 15.73 1.57
CA THR A 143 18.18 15.89 1.58
C THR A 143 18.76 15.67 0.19
N PRO A 144 19.62 16.57 -0.33
CA PRO A 144 20.36 16.33 -1.56
C PRO A 144 21.27 15.10 -1.44
N GLY A 145 21.36 14.32 -2.51
CA GLY A 145 22.14 13.08 -2.50
C GLY A 145 21.75 12.10 -3.61
N THR A 146 22.47 10.97 -3.64
CA THR A 146 22.17 9.85 -4.53
C THR A 146 21.62 8.68 -3.73
N TYR A 147 20.43 8.23 -4.08
CA TYR A 147 19.72 7.15 -3.40
C TYR A 147 19.55 5.97 -4.35
N ARG A 148 20.20 4.85 -4.03
CA ARG A 148 20.01 3.59 -4.73
C ARG A 148 18.88 2.80 -4.09
N TYR A 149 18.09 2.14 -4.93
CA TYR A 149 17.00 1.30 -4.51
C TYR A 149 16.83 0.13 -5.47
N PHE A 150 16.11 -0.89 -5.03
CA PHE A 150 15.90 -2.11 -5.80
C PHE A 150 14.52 -2.72 -5.50
N CYS A 151 14.09 -3.68 -6.31
CA CYS A 151 12.93 -4.51 -6.01
C CYS A 151 13.34 -5.72 -5.15
N SER A 152 12.74 -5.92 -3.98
CA SER A 152 13.15 -7.04 -3.10
C SER A 152 12.76 -8.43 -3.62
N ILE A 153 11.74 -8.53 -4.49
CA ILE A 153 11.30 -9.78 -5.12
C ILE A 153 12.12 -10.06 -6.38
N HIS A 154 12.64 -9.01 -7.03
CA HIS A 154 13.43 -9.07 -8.26
C HIS A 154 14.74 -8.28 -8.09
N PRO A 155 15.76 -8.81 -7.38
CA PRO A 155 16.90 -8.01 -6.93
C PRO A 155 17.77 -7.38 -8.02
N MET A 156 17.66 -7.85 -9.26
CA MET A 156 18.35 -7.26 -10.43
C MET A 156 17.67 -5.98 -10.93
N MET A 157 16.42 -5.72 -10.52
CA MET A 157 15.73 -4.47 -10.79
C MET A 157 16.27 -3.39 -9.88
N VAL A 158 17.11 -2.51 -10.41
CA VAL A 158 17.76 -1.43 -9.66
C VAL A 158 17.40 -0.07 -10.24
N GLY A 159 17.28 0.92 -9.37
CA GLY A 159 17.03 2.30 -9.75
C GLY A 159 17.85 3.28 -8.91
N THR A 160 17.98 4.49 -9.43
CA THR A 160 18.70 5.58 -8.78
C THR A 160 17.85 6.85 -8.73
N LEU A 161 17.81 7.49 -7.57
CA LEU A 161 17.29 8.85 -7.42
C LEU A 161 18.46 9.79 -7.19
N VAL A 162 18.51 10.91 -7.92
CA VAL A 162 19.44 12.00 -7.69
C VAL A 162 18.65 13.21 -7.21
N VAL A 163 18.75 13.49 -5.92
CA VAL A 163 18.11 14.65 -5.29
C VAL A 163 19.11 15.80 -5.31
N ARG A 164 18.71 16.94 -5.86
CA ARG A 164 19.55 18.13 -6.08
C ARG A 164 19.06 19.33 -5.30
#